data_AF-A0A9P0G7D5-F1
#
_entry.id   AF-A0A9P0G7D5-F1
#
_cell.length_a   1.000
_cell.length_b   1.000
_cell.length_c   1.000
_cell.angle_alpha   90.00
_cell.angle_beta   90.00
_cell.angle_gamma   90.00
#
_symmetry.space_group_name_H-M   'P 1'
#
loop_
_entity.id
_entity.type
_entity.pdbx_description
1 polymer ?
#
loop_
_entity_poly.entity_id
_entity_poly.type
_entity_poly.pdbx_seq_one_letter_code
_entity_poly.pdbx_strand_id
1 'polypeptide(L)'
;MYEMLLEKHYPEVLLDAMENERYLQKLKCEVKYSFYLQYFRDNYNYTFGRPRSDVCTTCSEMEAKISREKNAAFKRSLETELKVYKTRGKLFYTKMQECLLKARENEDTEVALT
;
A
#
# COMPACT_ATOMS: atom_id res chain seq x y z
N MET A 1 -5.79 8.60 -11.94
CA MET A 1 -6.39 9.29 -10.76
C MET A 1 -6.84 10.70 -11.12
N TYR A 2 -5.95 11.63 -11.46
CA TYR A 2 -6.38 12.95 -11.97
C TYR A 2 -7.20 12.87 -13.28
N GLU A 3 -6.84 11.96 -14.17
CA GLU A 3 -7.63 11.64 -15.37
C GLU A 3 -9.08 11.26 -15.04
N MET A 4 -9.31 10.43 -14.01
CA MET A 4 -10.66 10.05 -13.58
C MET A 4 -11.46 11.23 -13.01
N LEU A 5 -10.79 12.21 -12.38
CA LEU A 5 -11.43 13.47 -12.00
C LEU A 5 -11.90 14.23 -13.24
N LEU A 6 -11.05 14.34 -14.26
CA LEU A 6 -11.38 15.02 -15.52
C LEU A 6 -12.49 14.28 -16.27
N GLU A 7 -12.43 12.96 -16.37
CA GLU A 7 -13.47 12.15 -17.00
C GLU A 7 -14.85 12.38 -16.36
N LYS A 8 -14.90 12.50 -15.04
CA LYS A 8 -16.16 12.68 -14.29
C LYS A 8 -16.70 14.10 -14.32
N HIS A 9 -15.82 15.11 -14.25
CA HIS A 9 -16.23 16.50 -14.01
C HIS A 9 -15.94 17.46 -15.17
N TYR A 10 -15.00 17.11 -16.06
CA TYR A 10 -14.53 17.94 -17.17
C TYR A 10 -14.22 17.08 -18.42
N PRO A 11 -15.17 16.25 -18.90
CA PRO A 11 -14.92 15.27 -19.97
C PRO A 11 -14.49 15.95 -21.28
N GLU A 12 -15.01 17.13 -21.59
CA GLU A 12 -14.64 17.91 -22.77
C GLU A 12 -13.16 18.33 -22.76
N VAL A 13 -12.63 18.67 -21.58
CA VAL A 13 -11.22 19.04 -21.42
C VAL A 13 -10.32 17.81 -21.60
N LEU A 14 -10.78 16.64 -21.15
CA LEU A 14 -10.06 15.38 -21.32
C LEU A 14 -10.03 14.96 -22.79
N LEU A 15 -11.15 15.06 -23.51
CA LEU A 15 -11.23 14.76 -24.94
C LEU A 15 -10.29 15.66 -25.77
N ASP A 16 -10.33 16.98 -25.56
CA ASP A 16 -9.41 17.92 -26.22
C ASP A 16 -7.94 17.59 -25.92
N ALA A 17 -7.65 17.20 -24.67
CA ALA A 17 -6.29 16.82 -24.28
C ALA A 17 -5.81 15.55 -25.01
N MET A 18 -6.69 14.56 -25.16
CA MET A 18 -6.38 13.32 -25.86
C MET A 18 -6.21 13.53 -27.35
N GLU A 19 -7.12 14.28 -28.00
CA GLU A 19 -7.07 14.57 -29.43
C GLU A 19 -5.83 15.38 -29.82
N ASN A 20 -5.37 16.28 -28.94
CA ASN A 20 -4.23 17.15 -29.18
C ASN A 20 -2.94 16.70 -28.48
N GLU A 21 -2.89 15.47 -27.96
CA GLU A 21 -1.73 14.88 -27.24
C GLU A 21 -1.15 15.79 -26.14
N ARG A 22 -2.02 16.53 -25.45
CA ARG A 22 -1.61 17.47 -24.40
C ARG A 22 -1.30 16.75 -23.11
N TYR A 23 -0.19 17.13 -22.48
CA TYR A 23 0.15 16.67 -21.13
C TYR A 23 -0.89 17.12 -20.10
N LEU A 24 -1.49 16.17 -19.39
CA LEU A 24 -2.52 16.43 -18.37
C LEU A 24 -2.09 17.45 -17.31
N GLN A 25 -0.80 17.50 -16.97
CA GLN A 25 -0.25 18.42 -15.98
C GLN A 25 -0.22 19.88 -16.45
N LYS A 26 -0.34 20.14 -17.76
CA LYS A 26 -0.30 21.47 -18.37
C LYS A 26 -1.67 21.97 -18.83
N LEU A 27 -2.74 21.21 -18.55
CA LEU A 27 -4.10 21.59 -18.92
C LEU A 27 -4.56 22.81 -18.13
N LYS A 28 -5.17 23.76 -18.83
CA LYS A 28 -5.96 24.83 -18.21
C LYS A 28 -7.32 24.29 -17.85
N CYS A 29 -7.41 23.71 -16.66
CA CYS A 29 -8.67 23.34 -16.02
C CYS A 29 -8.86 24.19 -14.75
N GLU A 30 -10.11 24.34 -14.31
CA GLU A 30 -10.46 24.99 -13.05
C GLU A 30 -9.71 24.35 -11.87
N VAL A 31 -9.67 23.02 -11.85
CA VAL A 31 -8.84 22.24 -10.93
C VAL A 31 -7.49 21.96 -11.59
N LYS A 32 -6.43 22.59 -11.08
CA LYS A 32 -5.06 22.32 -11.55
C LYS A 32 -4.55 20.97 -11.02
N TYR A 33 -3.73 20.29 -11.83
CA TYR A 33 -3.09 19.03 -11.43
C TYR A 33 -2.34 19.13 -10.09
N SER A 34 -1.58 20.22 -9.87
CA SER A 34 -0.83 20.41 -8.63
C SER A 34 -1.73 20.50 -7.39
N PHE A 35 -2.85 21.20 -7.50
CA PHE A 35 -3.84 21.30 -6.43
C PHE A 35 -4.49 19.95 -6.17
N TYR A 36 -4.94 19.24 -7.22
CA TYR A 36 -5.46 17.90 -7.08
C TYR A 36 -4.46 16.96 -6.42
N LEU A 37 -3.19 16.99 -6.84
CA LEU A 37 -2.15 16.12 -6.32
C LEU A 37 -1.90 16.38 -4.83
N GLN A 38 -1.86 17.65 -4.42
CA GLN A 38 -1.71 18.02 -3.01
C GLN A 38 -2.91 17.57 -2.20
N TYR A 39 -4.13 17.94 -2.62
CA TYR A 39 -5.35 17.51 -1.96
C TYR A 39 -5.43 15.98 -1.86
N PHE A 40 -5.07 15.28 -2.93
CA PHE A 40 -5.08 13.83 -2.96
C PHE A 40 -4.10 13.23 -1.95
N ARG A 41 -2.88 13.75 -1.86
CA ARG A 41 -1.87 13.29 -0.89
C ARG A 41 -2.26 13.58 0.55
N ASP A 42 -2.83 14.75 0.81
CA ASP A 42 -3.15 15.21 2.16
C ASP A 42 -4.41 14.52 2.71
N ASN A 43 -5.37 14.19 1.85
CA ASN A 43 -6.67 13.64 2.26
C ASN A 43 -6.81 12.15 2.00
N TYR A 44 -5.99 11.57 1.12
CA TYR A 44 -6.04 10.15 0.82
C TYR A 44 -4.66 9.52 1.01
N ASN A 45 -4.59 8.57 1.94
CA ASN A 45 -3.37 7.82 2.22
C ASN A 45 -3.14 6.68 1.21
N TYR A 46 -3.38 6.96 -0.08
CA TYR A 46 -3.07 6.05 -1.18
C TYR A 46 -1.66 6.34 -1.66
N THR A 47 -0.68 5.64 -1.10
CA THR A 47 0.63 5.56 -1.72
C THR A 47 0.52 4.75 -3.02
N PHE A 48 1.34 5.06 -4.04
CA PHE A 48 1.50 4.22 -5.24
C PHE A 48 2.28 2.93 -4.90
N GLY A 49 1.84 2.22 -3.85
CA GLY A 49 2.31 0.90 -3.44
C GLY A 49 1.34 -0.19 -3.88
N ARG A 50 1.71 -1.45 -3.65
CA ARG A 50 0.80 -2.58 -3.87
C ARG A 50 -0.49 -2.34 -3.08
N PRO A 51 -1.67 -2.71 -3.62
CA PRO A 51 -2.91 -2.70 -2.84
C PRO A 51 -2.63 -3.37 -1.50
N ARG A 52 -2.83 -2.63 -0.41
CA ARG A 52 -2.63 -3.17 0.93
C ARG A 52 -3.70 -4.22 1.12
N SER A 53 -3.37 -5.48 0.85
CA SER A 53 -4.21 -6.59 1.25
C SER A 53 -4.25 -6.55 2.77
N ASP A 54 -5.44 -6.34 3.35
CA ASP A 54 -5.65 -6.38 4.81
C ASP A 54 -5.26 -7.74 5.40
N VAL A 55 -5.05 -8.75 4.55
CA VAL A 55 -4.66 -10.10 4.93
C VAL A 55 -3.33 -10.47 4.29
N CYS A 56 -2.41 -11.00 5.11
CA CYS A 56 -1.16 -11.57 4.64
C CYS A 56 -1.44 -12.81 3.78
N THR A 57 -1.01 -12.80 2.51
CA THR A 57 -1.21 -13.90 1.56
C THR A 57 -0.66 -15.23 2.08
N THR A 58 0.53 -15.21 2.69
CA THR A 58 1.15 -16.40 3.29
C THR A 58 0.32 -16.98 4.43
N CYS A 59 -0.28 -16.13 5.28
CA CYS A 59 -1.19 -16.59 6.33
C CYS A 59 -2.41 -17.28 5.72
N SER A 60 -3.04 -16.68 4.72
CA SER A 60 -4.19 -17.25 4.02
C SER A 60 -3.86 -18.62 3.40
N GLU A 61 -2.71 -18.74 2.75
CA GLU A 61 -2.25 -20.01 2.17
C GLU A 61 -2.01 -21.09 3.23
N MET A 62 -1.37 -20.76 4.35
CA MET A 62 -1.12 -21.71 5.44
C MET A 62 -2.42 -22.16 6.11
N GLU A 63 -3.36 -21.25 6.34
CA GLU A 63 -4.68 -21.57 6.91
C GLU A 63 -5.48 -22.50 5.98
N ALA A 64 -5.40 -22.29 4.67
CA ALA A 64 -6.00 -23.17 3.67
C ALA A 64 -5.33 -24.56 3.62
N LYS A 65 -4.02 -24.67 3.89
CA LYS A 65 -3.31 -25.97 4.01
C LYS A 65 -3.75 -26.71 5.26
N ILE A 66 -3.75 -26.03 6.42
CA ILE A 66 -4.18 -26.60 7.71
C ILE A 66 -5.62 -27.13 7.64
N SER A 67 -6.51 -26.40 6.96
CA SER A 67 -7.93 -26.77 6.86
C SER A 67 -8.17 -28.01 6.01
N ARG A 68 -7.30 -28.26 5.01
CA ARG A 68 -7.41 -29.43 4.10
C ARG A 68 -6.65 -30.65 4.59
N GLU A 69 -5.75 -30.48 5.56
CA GLU A 69 -4.92 -31.56 6.07
C GLU A 69 -5.73 -32.55 6.93
N LYS A 70 -5.61 -33.83 6.61
CA LYS A 70 -6.31 -34.92 7.30
C LYS A 70 -5.44 -35.57 8.37
N ASN A 71 -4.12 -35.55 8.19
CA ASN A 71 -3.19 -36.12 9.15
C ASN A 71 -3.03 -35.18 10.35
N ALA A 72 -3.43 -35.65 11.53
CA ALA A 72 -3.37 -34.85 12.77
C ALA A 72 -1.95 -34.43 13.16
N ALA A 73 -0.92 -35.25 12.91
CA ALA A 73 0.46 -34.91 13.22
C ALA A 73 0.97 -33.79 12.30
N PHE A 74 0.69 -33.90 11.01
CA PHE A 74 1.09 -32.89 10.01
C PHE A 74 0.29 -31.58 10.16
N LYS A 75 -0.98 -31.68 10.55
CA LYS A 75 -1.79 -30.51 10.86
C LYS A 75 -1.20 -29.70 12.02
N ARG A 76 -0.77 -30.36 13.10
CA ARG A 76 -0.11 -29.71 14.24
C ARG A 76 1.23 -29.06 13.85
N SER A 77 2.00 -29.66 12.95
CA SER A 77 3.25 -29.05 12.48
C SER A 77 2.97 -27.77 11.67
N LEU A 78 1.99 -27.80 10.76
CA LEU A 78 1.56 -26.63 10.00
C LEU A 78 1.01 -25.50 10.90
N GLU A 79 0.22 -25.85 11.92
CA GLU A 79 -0.28 -24.87 12.92
C GLU A 79 0.88 -24.23 13.70
N THR A 80 1.91 -25.01 14.04
CA THR A 80 3.10 -24.53 14.72
C THR A 80 3.91 -23.58 13.83
N GLU A 81 4.11 -23.93 12.55
CA GLU A 81 4.76 -23.06 11.57
C GLU A 81 4.02 -21.73 11.41
N LEU A 82 2.69 -21.76 11.29
CA LEU A 82 1.87 -20.56 11.21
C LEU A 82 2.02 -19.68 12.46
N LYS A 83 2.08 -20.27 13.65
CA LYS A 83 2.31 -19.55 14.91
C LYS A 83 3.69 -18.87 14.92
N VAL A 84 4.73 -19.57 14.49
CA VAL A 84 6.09 -19.01 14.39
C VAL A 84 6.12 -17.86 13.39
N TYR A 85 5.49 -18.01 12.23
CA TYR A 85 5.40 -16.98 11.21
C TYR A 85 4.73 -15.70 11.73
N LYS A 86 3.55 -15.82 12.34
CA LYS A 86 2.82 -14.68 12.94
C LYS A 86 3.66 -14.00 14.03
N THR A 87 4.37 -14.78 14.85
CA THR A 87 5.25 -14.25 15.91
C THR A 87 6.42 -13.46 15.33
N ARG A 88 7.08 -13.97 14.28
CA ARG A 88 8.17 -13.28 13.57
C ARG A 88 7.69 -11.98 12.94
N GLY A 89 6.53 -11.98 12.29
CA GLY A 89 5.93 -10.76 11.75
C GLY A 89 5.69 -9.71 12.82
N LYS A 90 5.10 -10.08 13.95
CA LYS A 90 4.89 -9.16 15.09
C LYS A 90 6.20 -8.59 15.61
N LEU A 91 7.23 -9.43 15.78
CA LEU A 91 8.54 -8.99 16.24
C LEU A 91 9.19 -8.02 15.26
N PHE A 92 9.10 -8.29 13.95
CA PHE A 92 9.62 -7.41 12.90
C PHE A 92 8.98 -6.02 13.00
N TYR A 93 7.65 -5.93 13.03
CA TYR A 93 6.96 -4.65 13.12
C TYR A 93 7.25 -3.92 14.44
N THR A 94 7.39 -4.64 15.55
CA THR A 94 7.78 -4.06 16.83
C THR A 94 9.16 -3.40 16.74
N LYS A 95 10.16 -4.14 16.23
CA LYS A 95 11.52 -3.61 16.01
C LYS A 95 11.56 -2.45 15.03
N MET A 96 10.76 -2.52 13.96
CA MET A 96 10.65 -1.44 12.98
C MET A 96 10.16 -0.15 13.65
N GLN A 97 9.13 -0.22 14.49
CA GLN A 97 8.63 0.95 15.23
C GLN A 97 9.66 1.48 16.23
N GLU A 98 10.37 0.60 16.94
CA GLU A 98 11.47 1.01 17.83
C GLU A 98 12.58 1.76 17.07
N CYS A 99 12.97 1.27 15.89
CA CYS A 99 13.96 1.96 15.05
C CYS A 99 13.46 3.33 14.57
N LEU A 100 12.19 3.42 14.15
CA LEU A 100 11.58 4.69 13.71
C LEU A 100 11.53 5.72 14.84
N LEU A 101 11.22 5.29 16.07
CA LEU A 101 11.22 6.16 17.25
C LEU A 101 12.64 6.67 17.54
N LYS A 102 13.65 5.78 17.53
CA LYS A 102 15.05 6.16 17.76
C LYS A 102 15.58 7.13 16.71
N ALA A 103 15.20 6.95 15.45
CA ALA A 103 15.58 7.87 14.37
C ALA A 103 14.90 9.24 14.46
N ARG A 104 13.75 9.33 15.15
CA ARG A 104 13.13 10.62 15.46
C ARG A 104 13.86 11.34 16.59
N GLU A 105 14.44 10.60 17.54
CA GLU A 105 15.12 11.15 18.71
C GLU A 105 16.59 11.52 18.45
N ASN A 106 17.28 10.83 17.54
CA ASN A 106 18.70 11.04 17.23
C ASN A 106 18.90 11.41 15.76
N GLU A 107 19.44 12.60 15.50
CA GLU A 107 19.74 13.11 14.14
C GLU A 107 20.76 12.25 13.36
N ASP A 108 21.62 11.49 14.06
CA ASP A 108 22.66 10.64 13.43
C ASP A 108 22.15 9.24 13.02
N THR A 109 20.89 8.89 13.26
CA THR A 109 20.38 7.53 13.02
C THR A 109 19.44 7.47 11.81
N GLU A 110 19.94 6.94 10.69
CA GLU A 110 19.13 6.73 9.48
C GLU A 110 18.50 5.32 9.46
N VAL A 111 17.21 5.23 9.12
CA VAL A 111 16.50 3.95 8.93
C VAL A 111 16.29 3.71 7.44
N ALA A 112 17.03 2.76 6.88
CA ALA A 112 16.80 2.26 5.53
C ALA A 112 15.59 1.30 5.54
N LEU A 113 14.46 1.76 4.98
CA LEU A 113 13.30 0.91 4.70
C LEU A 113 13.47 0.32 3.30
N THR A 114 13.95 -0.92 3.21
CA THR A 114 14.05 -1.71 1.97
C THR A 114 12.76 -2.45 1.65
#